data_AF-A0A1Y3T4Q0-F1
#
_entry.id   AF-A0A1Y3T4Q0-F1
#
_cell.length_a   1.000
_cell.length_b   1.000
_cell.length_c   1.000
_cell.angle_alpha   90.00
_cell.angle_beta   90.00
_cell.angle_gamma   90.00
#
_symmetry.space_group_name_H-M   'P 1'
#
loop_
_entity.id
_entity.type
_entity.pdbx_description
1 polymer ?
#
loop_
_entity_poly.entity_id
_entity_poly.type
_entity_poly.pdbx_seq_one_letter_code
_entity_poly.pdbx_strand_id
1 'polypeptide(L)'
;MNEYIVGLEREFSLTENGFKLEESRALSDYKSHDTEFVKKLAFLAYKSMVYQVRMYAVFLFGYLSEDDNVLAFMRDTVSNDDNWRVQEVLAKSFDECCKKKGYENAIPIIDEWLKSSNPNTRRAVTEGLRIWTSRPYFKENPMEAIERLADLREDSSEYVRKSVGNALRDISKKYSELIKTELNNWKLESKEINQVYNLANKFVKL
;
A
#
# COMPACT_ATOMS: atom_id res chain seq x y z
N MET A 1 10.32 -27.35 1.37
CA MET A 1 10.14 -25.88 1.34
C MET A 1 11.30 -25.17 0.64
N ASN A 2 12.55 -25.40 1.05
CA ASN A 2 13.72 -24.78 0.36
C ASN A 2 13.79 -25.12 -1.13
N GLU A 3 13.60 -26.38 -1.51
CA GLU A 3 13.59 -26.79 -2.93
C GLU A 3 12.46 -26.10 -3.73
N TYR A 4 11.31 -25.88 -3.09
CA TYR A 4 10.19 -25.17 -3.71
C TYR A 4 10.57 -23.70 -3.97
N ILE A 5 11.18 -23.03 -2.97
CA ILE A 5 11.66 -21.65 -3.13
C ILE A 5 12.72 -21.55 -4.23
N VAL A 6 13.67 -22.49 -4.30
CA VAL A 6 14.65 -22.54 -5.40
C VAL A 6 13.95 -22.71 -6.76
N GLY A 7 12.85 -23.48 -6.81
CA GLY A 7 11.98 -23.56 -7.99
C GLY A 7 11.37 -22.21 -8.35
N LEU A 8 10.79 -21.50 -7.38
CA LEU A 8 10.23 -20.15 -7.57
C LEU A 8 11.30 -19.15 -8.02
N GLU A 9 12.52 -19.22 -7.48
CA GLU A 9 13.63 -18.35 -7.88
C GLU A 9 13.95 -18.53 -9.37
N ARG A 10 14.04 -19.78 -9.84
CA ARG A 10 14.28 -20.10 -11.25
C ARG A 10 13.12 -19.62 -12.14
N GLU A 11 11.88 -19.88 -11.74
CA GLU A 11 10.69 -19.52 -12.50
C GLU A 11 10.51 -17.99 -12.59
N PHE A 12 10.55 -17.30 -11.45
CA PHE A 12 10.23 -15.88 -11.38
C PHE A 12 11.35 -14.95 -11.82
N SER A 13 12.62 -15.38 -11.76
CA SER A 13 13.74 -14.58 -12.26
C SER A 13 13.62 -14.20 -13.74
N LEU A 14 12.81 -14.95 -14.50
CA LEU A 14 12.54 -14.72 -15.92
C LEU A 14 11.51 -13.61 -16.18
N THR A 15 10.81 -13.15 -15.13
CA THR A 15 9.77 -12.13 -15.24
C THR A 15 10.36 -10.74 -14.99
N GLU A 16 10.37 -9.90 -16.03
CA GLU A 16 10.94 -8.54 -15.95
C GLU A 16 9.89 -7.49 -15.53
N ASN A 17 8.61 -7.73 -15.82
CA ASN A 17 7.54 -6.75 -15.66
C ASN A 17 6.24 -7.38 -15.12
N GLY A 18 5.48 -6.58 -14.39
CA GLY A 18 4.22 -7.01 -13.77
C GLY A 18 4.42 -7.66 -12.40
N PHE A 19 3.33 -8.20 -11.88
CA PHE A 19 3.27 -8.87 -10.56
C PHE A 19 2.26 -10.03 -10.53
N LYS A 20 1.61 -10.32 -11.67
CA LYS A 20 0.44 -11.20 -11.73
C LYS A 20 0.79 -12.68 -11.58
N LEU A 21 1.99 -13.07 -12.00
CA LEU A 21 2.48 -14.43 -11.85
C LEU A 21 2.71 -14.73 -10.36
N GLU A 22 3.41 -13.83 -9.67
CA GLU A 22 3.73 -13.90 -8.25
C GLU A 22 2.45 -13.87 -7.41
N GLU A 23 1.52 -12.95 -7.70
CA GLU A 23 0.22 -12.86 -7.04
C GLU A 23 -0.61 -14.14 -7.20
N SER A 24 -0.69 -14.66 -8.43
CA SER A 24 -1.47 -15.88 -8.72
C SER A 24 -0.89 -17.10 -8.02
N ARG A 25 0.45 -17.23 -8.01
CA ARG A 25 1.12 -18.31 -7.29
C ARG A 25 0.91 -18.20 -5.79
N ALA A 26 1.08 -17.01 -5.21
CA ALA A 26 0.87 -16.77 -3.78
C ALA A 26 -0.57 -17.13 -3.37
N LEU A 27 -1.57 -16.72 -4.16
CA LEU A 27 -2.96 -17.03 -3.87
C LEU A 27 -3.24 -18.54 -3.96
N SER A 28 -2.65 -19.23 -4.93
CA SER A 28 -2.78 -20.69 -5.08
C SER A 28 -2.19 -21.42 -3.87
N ASP A 29 -1.00 -21.03 -3.43
CA ASP A 29 -0.33 -21.68 -2.30
C ASP A 29 -1.04 -21.40 -0.98
N TYR A 30 -1.53 -20.16 -0.77
CA TYR A 30 -2.35 -19.79 0.38
C TYR A 30 -3.64 -20.62 0.48
N LYS A 31 -4.26 -20.94 -0.65
CA LYS A 31 -5.49 -21.75 -0.69
C LYS A 31 -5.27 -23.25 -0.55
N SER A 32 -4.08 -23.74 -0.89
CA SER A 32 -3.79 -25.17 -1.01
C SER A 32 -3.13 -25.77 0.23
N HIS A 33 -2.74 -24.95 1.21
CA HIS A 33 -2.01 -25.38 2.40
C HIS A 33 -2.60 -24.73 3.65
N ASP A 34 -2.29 -25.30 4.82
CA ASP A 34 -2.67 -24.71 6.09
C ASP A 34 -1.89 -23.42 6.39
N THR A 35 -2.45 -22.59 7.28
CA THR A 35 -1.90 -21.28 7.63
C THR A 35 -0.48 -21.35 8.20
N GLU A 36 -0.15 -22.40 8.98
CA GLU A 36 1.17 -22.53 9.59
C GLU A 36 2.25 -22.80 8.52
N PHE A 37 1.94 -23.67 7.56
CA PHE A 37 2.79 -23.94 6.41
C PHE A 37 3.01 -22.68 5.57
N VAL A 38 1.94 -21.97 5.20
CA VAL A 38 2.03 -20.77 4.35
C VAL A 38 2.79 -19.66 5.05
N LYS A 39 2.61 -19.50 6.37
CA LYS A 39 3.36 -18.52 7.17
C LYS A 39 4.87 -18.83 7.12
N LYS A 40 5.27 -20.09 7.38
CA LYS A 40 6.68 -20.52 7.29
C LYS A 40 7.25 -20.27 5.89
N LEU A 41 6.47 -20.58 4.84
CA LEU A 41 6.85 -20.36 3.45
C LEU A 41 7.06 -18.88 3.14
N ALA A 42 6.15 -18.00 3.55
CA ALA A 42 6.26 -16.56 3.33
C ALA A 42 7.53 -15.99 3.96
N PHE A 43 7.80 -16.32 5.24
CA PHE A 43 9.01 -15.85 5.93
C PHE A 43 10.32 -16.40 5.32
N LEU A 44 10.32 -17.62 4.79
CA LEU A 44 11.50 -18.17 4.11
C LEU A 44 11.68 -17.58 2.72
N ALA A 45 10.61 -17.45 1.93
CA ALA A 45 10.66 -16.87 0.59
C ALA A 45 11.09 -15.40 0.62
N TYR A 46 10.67 -14.63 1.63
CA TYR A 46 11.06 -13.22 1.75
C TYR A 46 12.57 -13.01 1.95
N LYS A 47 13.31 -14.03 2.38
CA LYS A 47 14.78 -13.98 2.52
C LYS A 47 15.52 -14.16 1.18
N SER A 48 14.81 -14.42 0.08
CA SER A 48 15.43 -14.62 -1.23
C SER A 48 16.09 -13.34 -1.75
N MET A 49 17.23 -13.52 -2.44
CA MET A 49 17.88 -12.44 -3.18
C MET A 49 17.12 -12.07 -4.47
N VAL A 50 16.20 -12.93 -4.94
CA VAL A 50 15.36 -12.68 -6.11
C VAL A 50 14.15 -11.85 -5.68
N TYR A 51 14.09 -10.59 -6.11
CA TYR A 51 13.04 -9.66 -5.66
C TYR A 51 11.63 -10.14 -6.04
N GLN A 52 11.47 -10.88 -7.14
CA GLN A 52 10.19 -11.46 -7.54
C GLN A 52 9.70 -12.52 -6.54
N VAL A 53 10.61 -13.29 -5.94
CA VAL A 53 10.26 -14.23 -4.85
C VAL A 53 9.89 -13.48 -3.58
N ARG A 54 10.55 -12.34 -3.31
CA ARG A 54 10.12 -11.44 -2.22
C ARG A 54 8.74 -10.84 -2.48
N MET A 55 8.43 -10.42 -3.72
CA MET A 55 7.08 -9.98 -4.11
C MET A 55 6.03 -11.06 -3.83
N TYR A 56 6.29 -12.31 -4.26
CA TYR A 56 5.45 -13.46 -3.92
C TYR A 56 5.23 -13.61 -2.41
N ALA A 57 6.30 -13.51 -1.61
CA ALA A 57 6.20 -13.59 -0.16
C ALA A 57 5.35 -12.46 0.43
N VAL A 58 5.45 -11.24 -0.11
CA VAL A 58 4.66 -10.09 0.37
C VAL A 58 3.18 -10.26 0.03
N PHE A 59 2.82 -10.86 -1.10
CA PHE A 59 1.43 -11.26 -1.35
C PHE A 59 0.92 -12.27 -0.32
N LEU A 60 1.72 -13.29 0.02
CA LEU A 60 1.37 -14.23 1.10
C LEU A 60 1.15 -13.51 2.44
N PHE A 61 2.01 -12.55 2.80
CA PHE A 61 1.81 -11.76 4.02
C PHE A 61 0.49 -10.98 3.99
N GLY A 62 0.10 -10.43 2.84
CA GLY A 62 -1.22 -9.79 2.68
C GLY A 62 -2.37 -10.73 2.98
N TYR A 63 -2.31 -11.97 2.47
CA TYR A 63 -3.33 -12.99 2.76
C TYR A 63 -3.33 -13.46 4.22
N LEU A 64 -2.15 -13.45 4.86
CA LEU A 64 -1.94 -13.85 6.26
C LEU A 64 -2.11 -12.70 7.27
N SER A 65 -2.52 -11.51 6.82
CA SER A 65 -2.47 -10.26 7.59
C SER A 65 -3.44 -10.15 8.78
N GLU A 66 -4.26 -11.16 9.03
CA GLU A 66 -5.04 -11.29 10.27
C GLU A 66 -4.17 -11.67 11.48
N ASP A 67 -2.95 -12.16 11.23
CA ASP A 67 -1.93 -12.37 12.26
C ASP A 67 -1.16 -11.07 12.52
N ASP A 68 -1.28 -10.52 13.73
CA ASP A 68 -0.64 -9.26 14.12
C ASP A 68 0.88 -9.27 13.94
N ASN A 69 1.55 -10.43 14.08
CA ASN A 69 3.00 -10.52 13.85
C ASN A 69 3.35 -10.41 12.37
N VAL A 70 2.49 -10.95 11.49
CA VAL A 70 2.67 -10.80 10.04
C VAL A 70 2.44 -9.35 9.63
N LEU A 71 1.40 -8.71 10.18
CA LEU A 71 1.13 -7.31 9.93
C LEU A 71 2.28 -6.41 10.41
N ALA A 72 2.80 -6.64 11.62
CA ALA A 72 3.97 -5.93 12.14
C ALA A 72 5.21 -6.17 11.27
N PHE A 73 5.42 -7.39 10.76
CA PHE A 73 6.53 -7.68 9.85
C PHE A 73 6.40 -6.93 8.52
N MET A 74 5.19 -6.84 7.95
CA MET A 74 4.93 -6.01 6.78
C MET A 74 5.25 -4.53 7.07
N ARG A 75 4.81 -4.03 8.22
CA ARG A 75 4.98 -2.62 8.64
C ARG A 75 6.45 -2.25 8.86
N ASP A 76 7.20 -3.11 9.55
CA ASP A 76 8.51 -2.76 10.13
C ASP A 76 9.69 -3.39 9.40
N THR A 77 9.46 -4.47 8.63
CA THR A 77 10.52 -5.17 7.89
C THR A 77 10.35 -5.02 6.39
N VAL A 78 9.19 -5.37 5.84
CA VAL A 78 8.95 -5.28 4.38
C VAL A 78 9.04 -3.84 3.87
N SER A 79 8.62 -2.87 4.67
CA SER A 79 8.78 -1.44 4.38
C SER A 79 10.24 -0.99 4.20
N ASN A 80 11.22 -1.81 4.61
CA ASN A 80 12.64 -1.55 4.41
C ASN A 80 13.23 -2.24 3.17
N ASP A 81 12.42 -2.95 2.38
CA ASP A 81 12.89 -3.57 1.13
C ASP A 81 13.42 -2.50 0.15
N ASP A 82 14.59 -2.76 -0.41
CA ASP A 82 15.28 -1.85 -1.33
C ASP A 82 14.65 -1.82 -2.73
N ASN A 83 13.86 -2.84 -3.06
CA ASN A 83 13.27 -2.99 -4.38
C ASN A 83 11.91 -2.29 -4.45
N TRP A 84 11.81 -1.27 -5.32
CA TRP A 84 10.57 -0.51 -5.50
C TRP A 84 9.39 -1.37 -5.94
N ARG A 85 9.59 -2.48 -6.67
CA ARG A 85 8.50 -3.40 -7.05
C ARG A 85 7.97 -4.17 -5.84
N VAL A 86 8.83 -4.51 -4.88
CA VAL A 86 8.39 -5.10 -3.61
C VAL A 86 7.58 -4.07 -2.81
N GLN A 87 7.97 -2.79 -2.81
CA GLN A 87 7.19 -1.71 -2.19
C GLN A 87 5.81 -1.49 -2.86
N GLU A 88 5.69 -1.70 -4.18
CA GLU A 88 4.38 -1.73 -4.85
C GLU A 88 3.51 -2.91 -4.39
N VAL A 89 4.12 -4.06 -4.14
CA VAL A 89 3.38 -5.22 -3.62
C VAL A 89 3.01 -5.02 -2.15
N LEU A 90 3.86 -4.37 -1.33
CA LEU A 90 3.51 -4.00 0.04
C LEU A 90 2.23 -3.16 0.10
N ALA A 91 2.10 -2.18 -0.81
CA ALA A 91 0.89 -1.37 -0.92
C ALA A 91 -0.36 -2.23 -1.26
N LYS A 92 -0.22 -3.19 -2.18
CA LYS A 92 -1.31 -4.13 -2.53
C LYS A 92 -1.69 -5.05 -1.38
N SER A 93 -0.69 -5.57 -0.67
CA SER A 93 -0.91 -6.45 0.47
C SER A 93 -1.54 -5.72 1.65
N PHE A 94 -1.25 -4.43 1.82
CA PHE A 94 -1.93 -3.58 2.79
C PHE A 94 -3.41 -3.36 2.44
N ASP A 95 -3.73 -3.12 1.15
CA ASP A 95 -5.13 -3.04 0.68
C ASP A 95 -5.87 -4.38 0.92
N GLU A 96 -5.22 -5.52 0.68
CA GLU A 96 -5.79 -6.83 0.99
C GLU A 96 -6.05 -7.02 2.49
N CYS A 97 -5.17 -6.54 3.37
CA CYS A 97 -5.41 -6.51 4.82
C CYS A 97 -6.67 -5.71 5.18
N CYS A 98 -6.79 -4.49 4.66
CA CYS A 98 -7.95 -3.63 4.88
C CYS A 98 -9.24 -4.28 4.35
N LYS A 99 -9.16 -4.93 3.19
CA LYS A 99 -10.28 -5.65 2.58
C LYS A 99 -10.73 -6.85 3.42
N LYS A 100 -9.80 -7.64 3.96
CA LYS A 100 -10.12 -8.79 4.82
C LYS A 100 -10.77 -8.35 6.14
N LYS A 101 -10.22 -7.31 6.78
CA LYS A 101 -10.74 -6.80 8.06
C LYS A 101 -12.04 -5.99 7.91
N GLY A 102 -12.26 -5.45 6.71
CA GLY A 102 -13.26 -4.41 6.45
C GLY A 102 -12.66 -3.03 6.68
N TYR A 103 -12.78 -2.13 5.70
CA TYR A 103 -12.09 -0.85 5.68
C TYR A 103 -12.38 0.05 6.90
N GLU A 104 -13.62 0.05 7.40
CA GLU A 104 -13.99 0.77 8.64
C GLU A 104 -13.26 0.20 9.86
N ASN A 105 -13.26 -1.12 10.02
CA ASN A 105 -12.55 -1.80 11.11
C ASN A 105 -11.02 -1.72 10.98
N ALA A 106 -10.52 -1.43 9.78
CA ALA A 106 -9.11 -1.24 9.49
C ALA A 106 -8.60 0.18 9.79
N ILE A 107 -9.48 1.14 10.09
CA ILE A 107 -9.11 2.54 10.39
C ILE A 107 -7.97 2.65 11.42
N PRO A 108 -7.99 1.94 12.57
CA PRO A 108 -6.90 2.04 13.53
C PRO A 108 -5.53 1.63 12.94
N ILE A 109 -5.51 0.63 12.06
CA ILE A 109 -4.27 0.18 11.38
C ILE A 109 -3.84 1.19 10.32
N ILE A 110 -4.79 1.74 9.56
CA ILE A 110 -4.55 2.80 8.57
C ILE A 110 -3.89 4.00 9.24
N ASP A 111 -4.49 4.48 10.33
CA ASP A 111 -4.01 5.67 11.04
C ASP A 111 -2.66 5.43 11.70
N GLU A 112 -2.41 4.23 12.21
CA GLU A 112 -1.11 3.83 12.75
C GLU A 112 -0.02 3.86 11.67
N TRP A 113 -0.26 3.23 10.52
CA TRP A 113 0.72 3.16 9.43
C TRP A 113 0.98 4.52 8.79
N LEU A 114 -0.04 5.38 8.67
CA LEU A 114 0.11 6.77 8.20
C LEU A 114 0.96 7.63 9.14
N LYS A 115 1.08 7.27 10.42
CA LYS A 115 1.92 7.95 11.42
C LYS A 115 3.31 7.31 11.60
N SER A 116 3.62 6.25 10.86
CA SER A 116 4.91 5.56 10.95
C SER A 116 6.07 6.50 10.62
N SER A 117 7.20 6.32 11.29
CA SER A 117 8.43 7.04 10.96
C SER A 117 8.99 6.65 9.59
N ASN A 118 8.72 5.43 9.13
CA ASN A 118 9.19 4.94 7.84
C ASN A 118 8.30 5.48 6.69
N PRO A 119 8.86 6.25 5.73
CA PRO A 119 8.10 6.78 4.60
C PRO A 119 7.50 5.68 3.71
N ASN A 120 8.12 4.51 3.58
CA ASN A 120 7.58 3.41 2.78
C ASN A 120 6.33 2.80 3.43
N THR A 121 6.27 2.74 4.76
CA THR A 121 5.06 2.32 5.49
C THR A 121 3.91 3.31 5.24
N ARG A 122 4.16 4.61 5.37
CA ARG A 122 3.15 5.65 5.08
C ARG A 122 2.69 5.57 3.63
N ARG A 123 3.64 5.45 2.68
CA ARG A 123 3.34 5.35 1.26
C ARG A 123 2.52 4.10 0.92
N ALA A 124 2.80 2.97 1.54
CA ALA A 124 2.04 1.74 1.30
C ALA A 124 0.54 1.94 1.54
N VAL A 125 0.18 2.73 2.55
CA VAL A 125 -1.21 3.12 2.82
C VAL A 125 -1.74 4.10 1.78
N THR A 126 -1.04 5.22 1.57
CA THR A 126 -1.52 6.28 0.67
C THR A 126 -1.72 5.77 -0.75
N GLU A 127 -0.86 4.83 -1.20
CA GLU A 127 -0.94 4.23 -2.52
C GLU A 127 -1.89 3.03 -2.58
N GLY A 128 -1.79 2.10 -1.61
CA GLY A 128 -2.48 0.82 -1.65
C GLY A 128 -3.99 0.96 -1.76
N LEU A 129 -4.54 1.95 -1.06
CA LEU A 129 -5.98 2.20 -1.02
C LEU A 129 -6.47 2.97 -2.26
N ARG A 130 -5.60 3.42 -3.18
CA ARG A 130 -6.04 4.17 -4.37
C ARG A 130 -6.92 3.30 -5.29
N ILE A 131 -8.00 3.82 -5.86
CA ILE A 131 -8.68 5.07 -5.49
C ILE A 131 -9.42 4.87 -4.16
N TRP A 132 -9.13 5.71 -3.15
CA TRP A 132 -9.64 5.54 -1.78
C TRP A 132 -11.16 5.51 -1.75
N THR A 133 -11.81 6.47 -2.41
CA THR A 133 -13.28 6.57 -2.48
C THR A 133 -13.94 5.54 -3.42
N SER A 134 -13.19 4.56 -3.91
CA SER A 134 -13.74 3.34 -4.53
C SER A 134 -13.81 2.16 -3.55
N ARG A 135 -13.16 2.27 -2.39
CA ARG A 135 -13.21 1.25 -1.34
C ARG A 135 -14.49 1.38 -0.51
N PRO A 136 -15.04 0.26 0.02
CA PRO A 136 -16.07 0.31 1.05
C PRO A 136 -15.71 1.26 2.20
N TYR A 137 -16.73 1.77 2.91
CA TYR A 137 -16.63 2.84 3.89
C TYR A 137 -16.22 4.20 3.30
N PHE A 138 -15.04 4.35 2.68
CA PHE A 138 -14.56 5.61 2.10
C PHE A 138 -15.40 6.10 0.91
N LYS A 139 -16.06 5.19 0.18
CA LYS A 139 -17.01 5.55 -0.88
C LYS A 139 -18.21 6.35 -0.34
N GLU A 140 -18.71 5.95 0.82
CA GLU A 140 -19.87 6.58 1.48
C GLU A 140 -19.43 7.75 2.38
N ASN A 141 -18.18 7.71 2.86
CA ASN A 141 -17.55 8.72 3.72
C ASN A 141 -16.29 9.30 3.06
N PRO A 142 -16.40 10.08 1.96
CA PRO A 142 -15.23 10.56 1.22
C PRO A 142 -14.33 11.51 2.05
N MET A 143 -14.89 12.25 3.01
CA MET A 143 -14.10 13.12 3.89
C MET A 143 -13.12 12.35 4.76
N GLU A 144 -13.47 11.14 5.21
CA GLU A 144 -12.56 10.28 5.99
C GLU A 144 -11.29 9.92 5.21
N ALA A 145 -11.38 9.79 3.88
CA ALA A 145 -10.20 9.59 3.03
C ALA A 145 -9.44 10.90 2.80
N ILE A 146 -10.16 12.00 2.56
CA ILE A 146 -9.56 13.31 2.26
C ILE A 146 -8.75 13.81 3.45
N GLU A 147 -9.30 13.81 4.66
CA GLU A 147 -8.63 14.30 5.87
C GLU A 147 -7.33 13.53 6.15
N ARG A 148 -7.39 12.18 6.11
CA ARG A 148 -6.21 11.32 6.30
C ARG A 148 -5.12 11.56 5.28
N LEU A 149 -5.47 11.78 4.01
CA LEU A 149 -4.49 12.09 2.97
C LEU A 149 -3.94 13.50 3.13
N ALA A 150 -4.79 14.48 3.44
CA ALA A 150 -4.43 15.87 3.62
C ALA A 150 -3.48 16.08 4.80
N ASP A 151 -3.58 15.26 5.86
CA ASP A 151 -2.64 15.30 6.99
C ASP A 151 -1.18 15.05 6.58
N LEU A 152 -0.95 14.35 5.47
CA LEU A 152 0.38 14.07 4.92
C LEU A 152 0.79 15.06 3.80
N ARG A 153 0.08 16.18 3.63
CA ARG A 153 0.36 17.18 2.58
C ARG A 153 1.76 17.82 2.69
N GLU A 154 2.35 17.82 3.89
CA GLU A 154 3.69 18.32 4.16
C GLU A 154 4.70 17.22 4.50
N ASP A 155 4.41 15.97 4.13
CA ASP A 155 5.28 14.84 4.42
C ASP A 155 6.72 15.11 3.93
N SER A 156 7.74 14.77 4.73
CA SER A 156 9.14 15.03 4.38
C SER A 156 9.61 14.23 3.17
N SER A 157 8.99 13.08 2.88
CA SER A 157 9.32 12.22 1.75
C SER A 157 8.59 12.64 0.48
N GLU A 158 9.35 12.97 -0.57
CA GLU A 158 8.79 13.23 -1.89
C GLU A 158 7.99 12.03 -2.44
N TYR A 159 8.41 10.81 -2.10
CA TYR A 159 7.73 9.59 -2.52
C TYR A 159 6.31 9.50 -1.92
N VAL A 160 6.17 9.85 -0.64
CA VAL A 160 4.87 9.92 0.03
C VAL A 160 4.04 11.06 -0.56
N ARG A 161 4.60 12.27 -0.68
CA ARG A 161 3.88 13.44 -1.24
C ARG A 161 3.33 13.18 -2.64
N LYS A 162 4.06 12.48 -3.51
CA LYS A 162 3.57 12.08 -4.84
C LYS A 162 2.36 11.15 -4.74
N SER A 163 2.37 10.19 -3.82
CA SER A 163 1.24 9.29 -3.60
C SER A 163 0.03 10.04 -3.03
N VAL A 164 0.22 10.89 -2.01
CA VAL A 164 -0.82 11.75 -1.44
C VAL A 164 -1.49 12.63 -2.48
N GLY A 165 -0.70 13.39 -3.25
CA GLY A 165 -1.23 14.29 -4.27
C GLY A 165 -2.00 13.56 -5.37
N ASN A 166 -1.53 12.38 -5.78
CA ASN A 166 -2.25 11.56 -6.77
C ASN A 166 -3.51 10.90 -6.19
N ALA A 167 -3.49 10.49 -4.92
CA ALA A 167 -4.68 9.95 -4.26
C ALA A 167 -5.78 11.01 -4.16
N LEU A 168 -5.45 12.24 -3.74
CA LEU A 168 -6.37 13.37 -3.72
C LEU A 168 -6.87 13.73 -5.13
N ARG A 169 -5.99 13.71 -6.14
CA ARG A 169 -6.37 13.90 -7.55
C ARG A 169 -7.33 12.83 -8.06
N ASP A 170 -7.18 11.59 -7.62
CA ASP A 170 -8.11 10.52 -7.99
C ASP A 170 -9.50 10.75 -7.38
N ILE A 171 -9.56 11.20 -6.13
CA ILE A 171 -10.80 11.59 -5.46
C ILE A 171 -11.46 12.78 -6.16
N SER A 172 -10.66 13.78 -6.58
CA SER A 172 -11.15 15.02 -7.19
C SER A 172 -11.91 14.80 -8.50
N LYS A 173 -11.68 13.67 -9.20
CA LYS A 173 -12.41 13.31 -10.43
C LYS A 173 -13.90 13.07 -10.19
N LYS A 174 -14.28 12.67 -8.96
CA LYS A 174 -15.68 12.41 -8.58
C LYS A 174 -16.20 13.38 -7.52
N TYR A 175 -15.36 13.79 -6.59
CA TYR A 175 -15.72 14.65 -5.45
C TYR A 175 -14.98 15.99 -5.53
N SER A 176 -15.11 16.68 -6.67
CA SER A 176 -14.35 17.91 -6.96
C SER A 176 -14.59 19.02 -5.94
N GLU A 177 -15.83 19.21 -5.49
CA GLU A 177 -16.18 20.27 -4.52
C GLU A 177 -15.60 20.00 -3.12
N LEU A 178 -15.52 18.73 -2.71
CA LEU A 178 -14.89 18.37 -1.42
C LEU A 178 -13.39 18.66 -1.46
N ILE A 179 -12.71 18.24 -2.53
CA ILE A 179 -11.28 18.54 -2.71
C ILE A 179 -11.06 20.05 -2.84
N LYS A 180 -11.92 20.78 -3.57
CA LYS A 180 -11.84 22.25 -3.67
C LYS A 180 -11.90 22.90 -2.29
N THR A 181 -12.87 22.48 -1.48
CA THR A 181 -13.05 23.00 -0.11
C THR A 181 -11.82 22.74 0.75
N GLU A 182 -11.30 21.52 0.71
CA GLU A 182 -10.07 21.15 1.42
C GLU A 182 -8.87 22.00 0.98
N LEU A 183 -8.61 22.07 -0.32
CA LEU A 183 -7.47 22.79 -0.89
C LEU A 183 -7.53 24.31 -0.64
N ASN A 184 -8.73 24.91 -0.57
CA ASN A 184 -8.89 26.33 -0.25
C ASN A 184 -8.45 26.69 1.17
N ASN A 185 -8.40 25.70 2.08
CA ASN A 185 -7.94 25.91 3.46
C ASN A 185 -6.42 25.83 3.60
N TRP A 186 -5.69 25.44 2.54
CA TRP A 186 -4.25 25.22 2.60
C TRP A 186 -3.47 26.52 2.44
N LYS A 187 -2.49 26.74 3.33
CA LYS A 187 -1.50 27.81 3.21
C LYS A 187 -0.27 27.30 2.46
N LEU A 188 -0.04 27.79 1.24
CA LEU A 188 0.98 27.26 0.34
C LEU A 188 2.39 27.81 0.61
N GLU A 189 2.86 27.64 1.85
CA GLU A 189 4.08 28.30 2.36
C GLU A 189 5.35 27.45 2.20
N SER A 190 5.24 26.14 1.99
CA SER A 190 6.37 25.20 1.86
C SER A 190 6.48 24.59 0.46
N LYS A 191 7.67 24.09 0.10
CA LYS A 191 7.85 23.37 -1.18
C LYS A 191 7.01 22.09 -1.20
N GLU A 192 6.91 21.46 -0.04
CA GLU A 192 6.22 20.21 0.23
C GLU A 192 4.72 20.35 -0.08
N ILE A 193 4.05 21.31 0.55
CA ILE A 193 2.60 21.51 0.33
C ILE A 193 2.31 21.96 -1.11
N ASN A 194 3.16 22.80 -1.70
CA ASN A 194 3.01 23.23 -3.09
C ASN A 194 3.08 22.05 -4.06
N GLN A 195 3.96 21.07 -3.80
CA GLN A 195 4.04 19.86 -4.61
C GLN A 195 2.74 19.05 -4.56
N VAL A 196 2.21 18.81 -3.35
CA VAL A 196 0.97 18.03 -3.17
C VAL A 196 -0.22 18.76 -3.77
N TYR A 197 -0.33 20.07 -3.52
CA TYR A 197 -1.39 20.92 -4.05
C TYR A 197 -1.44 20.88 -5.57
N ASN A 198 -0.29 21.03 -6.26
CA ASN A 198 -0.23 21.02 -7.72
C ASN A 198 -0.70 19.69 -8.33
N LEU A 199 -0.44 18.56 -7.65
CA LEU A 199 -0.94 17.25 -8.09
C LEU A 199 -2.47 17.14 -7.87
N ALA A 200 -2.94 17.48 -6.66
CA ALA A 200 -4.34 17.37 -6.27
C ALA A 200 -5.26 18.30 -7.06
N ASN A 201 -4.80 19.52 -7.36
CA ASN A 201 -5.57 20.58 -8.01
C ASN A 201 -5.82 20.37 -9.52
N LYS A 202 -5.21 19.34 -10.13
CA LYS A 202 -5.18 19.18 -11.60
C LYS A 202 -6.56 19.21 -12.29
N PHE A 203 -7.61 18.75 -11.61
CA PHE A 203 -8.98 18.69 -12.13
C PHE A 203 -9.98 19.56 -11.35
N VAL A 204 -9.51 20.32 -10.38
CA VAL A 204 -10.35 21.21 -9.60
C VAL A 204 -10.41 22.54 -10.32
N LYS A 205 -11.61 22.99 -10.68
CA LYS A 205 -11.82 24.35 -11.20
C LYS A 205 -11.86 25.29 -10.00
N LEU A 206 -10.71 25.84 -9.62
CA LEU A 206 -10.64 26.90 -8.60
C LEU A 206 -11.35 28.16 -9.07
#